data_AF-A0A6M3M520-F1
#
_entry.id   AF-A0A6M3M520-F1
#
_cell.length_a   1.000
_cell.length_b   1.000
_cell.length_c   1.000
_cell.angle_alpha   90.00
_cell.angle_beta   90.00
_cell.angle_gamma   90.00
#
_symmetry.space_group_name_H-M   'P 1'
#
loop_
_entity.id
_entity.type
_entity.pdbx_description
1 polymer ?
#
loop_
_entity_poly.entity_id
_entity_poly.type
_entity_poly.pdbx_seq_one_letter_code
_entity_poly.pdbx_strand_id
1 'polypeptide(L)'
;MDNGATEAVEAIPEDMESYAQISRLARSGQFDKALESVNKSSISQSTKQHLQRVLESNEKYVIDRTFLEIDSRIAQAMCWDCWKE
;
A
#
# COMPACT_ATOMS: atom_id res chain seq x y z
N MET A 1 -21.04 -1.08 -37.45
CA MET A 1 -20.62 -1.95 -36.35
C MET A 1 -19.56 -1.17 -35.61
N ASP A 2 -19.98 -0.45 -34.59
CA ASP A 2 -19.10 0.41 -33.80
C ASP A 2 -18.13 -0.45 -32.98
N ASN A 3 -16.85 -0.14 -33.13
CA ASN A 3 -15.76 -0.74 -32.36
C ASN A 3 -15.81 -0.18 -30.93
N GLY A 4 -16.55 -0.87 -30.06
CA GLY A 4 -16.52 -0.63 -28.61
C GLY A 4 -15.24 -1.17 -27.99
N ALA A 5 -14.11 -0.52 -28.25
CA ALA A 5 -12.91 -0.67 -27.43
C ALA A 5 -13.14 0.13 -26.14
N THR A 6 -13.89 -0.46 -25.21
CA THR A 6 -13.90 0.01 -23.81
C THR A 6 -12.51 -0.26 -23.26
N GLU A 7 -11.72 0.80 -23.21
CA GLU A 7 -10.49 0.93 -22.45
C GLU A 7 -10.79 0.42 -21.03
N ALA A 8 -10.35 -0.81 -20.73
CA ALA A 8 -10.41 -1.35 -19.40
C ALA A 8 -9.40 -0.53 -18.58
N VAL A 9 -9.88 0.52 -17.93
CA VAL A 9 -9.13 1.15 -16.84
C VAL A 9 -8.89 0.04 -15.83
N GLU A 10 -7.70 -0.54 -15.83
CA GLU A 10 -7.33 -1.60 -14.89
C GLU A 10 -7.60 -1.06 -13.49
N ALA A 11 -8.61 -1.64 -12.83
CA ALA A 11 -8.99 -1.22 -11.51
C ALA A 11 -7.78 -1.45 -10.60
N ILE A 12 -7.37 -0.41 -9.87
CA ILE A 12 -6.33 -0.55 -8.84
C ILE A 12 -6.80 -1.65 -7.88
N PRO A 13 -5.97 -2.67 -7.59
CA PRO A 13 -6.35 -3.71 -6.64
C PRO A 13 -6.73 -3.08 -5.30
N GLU A 14 -7.84 -3.52 -4.69
CA GLU A 14 -8.37 -3.00 -3.41
C GLU A 14 -7.30 -2.99 -2.29
N ASP A 15 -6.40 -3.98 -2.32
CA ASP A 15 -5.25 -4.08 -1.41
C ASP A 15 -4.26 -2.92 -1.57
N MET A 16 -4.03 -2.44 -2.80
CA MET A 16 -3.15 -1.30 -3.08
C MET A 16 -3.77 0.01 -2.62
N GLU A 17 -5.08 0.17 -2.79
CA GLU A 17 -5.81 1.34 -2.28
C GLU A 17 -5.80 1.37 -0.74
N SER A 18 -6.08 0.23 -0.11
CA SER A 18 -5.97 0.06 1.34
C SER A 18 -4.57 0.41 1.85
N TYR A 19 -3.53 -0.11 1.20
CA TYR A 19 -2.15 0.19 1.56
C TYR A 19 -1.81 1.68 1.42
N ALA A 20 -2.22 2.31 0.31
CA ALA A 20 -1.98 3.74 0.09
C ALA A 20 -2.61 4.62 1.17
N GLN A 21 -3.84 4.28 1.61
CA GLN A 21 -4.49 4.96 2.73
C GLN A 21 -3.70 4.81 4.03
N ILE A 22 -3.28 3.58 4.36
CA ILE A 22 -2.47 3.30 5.56
C ILE A 22 -1.17 4.11 5.53
N SER A 23 -0.45 4.09 4.41
CA SER A 23 0.81 4.82 4.20
C SER A 23 0.63 6.33 4.40
N ARG A 24 -0.44 6.92 3.85
CA ARG A 24 -0.76 8.34 4.02
C ARG A 24 -1.00 8.72 5.49
N LEU A 25 -1.76 7.90 6.22
CA LEU A 25 -2.03 8.13 7.65
C LEU A 25 -0.76 8.03 8.48
N ALA A 26 0.05 7.00 8.25
CA ALA A 26 1.32 6.79 8.95
C ALA A 26 2.30 7.96 8.72
N ARG A 27 2.48 8.39 7.48
CA ARG A 27 3.36 9.53 7.13
C ARG A 27 2.89 10.85 7.75
N SER A 28 1.59 11.01 7.94
CA SER A 28 0.99 12.17 8.58
C SER A 28 1.05 12.12 10.12
N GLY A 29 1.66 11.08 10.70
CA GLY A 29 1.74 10.88 12.15
C GLY A 29 0.43 10.42 12.80
N GLN A 30 -0.59 10.07 12.00
CA GLN A 30 -1.89 9.61 12.50
C GLN A 30 -1.86 8.10 12.74
N PHE A 31 -0.97 7.64 13.63
CA PHE A 31 -0.69 6.21 13.81
C PHE A 31 -1.88 5.40 14.29
N ASP A 32 -2.71 5.93 15.19
CA ASP A 32 -3.94 5.26 15.66
C ASP A 32 -4.90 4.96 14.50
N LYS A 33 -5.08 5.94 13.60
CA LYS A 33 -5.93 5.77 12.42
C LYS A 33 -5.30 4.85 11.38
N ALA A 34 -3.98 4.88 11.25
CA ALA A 34 -3.25 3.95 10.39
C ALA A 34 -3.46 2.51 10.90
N LEU A 35 -3.39 2.28 12.21
CA LEU A 35 -3.62 0.98 12.83
C LEU A 35 -5.07 0.50 12.65
N GLU A 36 -6.04 1.39 12.82
CA GLU A 36 -7.45 1.11 12.52
C GLU A 36 -7.64 0.71 11.05
N SER A 37 -6.98 1.42 10.13
CA SER A 37 -7.02 1.13 8.69
C SER A 37 -6.38 -0.21 8.36
N VAL A 38 -5.26 -0.58 9.01
CA VAL A 38 -4.66 -1.91 8.87
C VAL A 38 -5.64 -3.01 9.28
N ASN A 39 -6.34 -2.84 10.41
CA ASN A 39 -7.31 -3.83 10.88
C ASN A 39 -8.44 -4.06 9.89
N LYS A 40 -8.96 -2.97 9.29
CA LYS A 40 -10.09 -2.99 8.34
C LYS A 40 -9.71 -3.36 6.91
N SER A 41 -8.44 -3.21 6.52
CA SER A 41 -7.99 -3.46 5.15
C SER A 41 -8.16 -4.91 4.68
N SER A 42 -8.17 -5.14 3.37
CA SER A 42 -8.19 -6.47 2.76
C SER A 42 -6.79 -7.11 2.62
N ILE A 43 -5.72 -6.37 2.92
CA ILE A 43 -4.33 -6.82 2.74
C ILE A 43 -4.04 -8.12 3.50
N SER A 44 -3.08 -8.89 2.98
CA SER A 44 -2.65 -10.16 3.58
C SER A 44 -2.36 -10.08 5.09
N GLN A 45 -2.71 -11.14 5.82
CA GLN A 45 -2.54 -11.21 7.28
C GLN A 45 -1.09 -11.02 7.74
N SER A 46 -0.12 -11.54 6.98
CA SER A 46 1.31 -11.32 7.26
C SER A 46 1.70 -9.85 7.17
N THR A 47 1.17 -9.14 6.16
CA THR A 47 1.38 -7.70 5.99
C THR A 47 0.71 -6.91 7.12
N LYS A 48 -0.53 -7.27 7.50
CA LYS A 48 -1.21 -6.66 8.65
C LYS A 48 -0.39 -6.76 9.92
N GLN A 49 0.07 -7.96 10.26
CA GLN A 49 0.88 -8.20 11.46
C GLN A 49 2.19 -7.40 11.45
N HIS A 50 2.84 -7.30 10.28
CA HIS A 50 4.05 -6.50 10.14
C HIS A 50 3.77 -5.01 10.36
N LEU A 51 2.76 -4.47 9.69
CA LEU A 51 2.40 -3.05 9.80
C LEU A 51 1.89 -2.69 11.20
N GLN A 52 1.14 -3.57 11.86
CA GLN A 52 0.72 -3.40 13.25
C GLN A 52 1.93 -3.24 14.17
N ARG A 53 2.89 -4.18 14.14
CA ARG A 53 4.11 -4.10 14.97
C ARG A 53 4.90 -2.82 14.73
N VAL A 54 5.02 -2.40 13.47
CA VAL A 54 5.75 -1.19 13.11
C VAL A 54 5.04 0.06 13.61
N LEU A 55 3.72 0.16 13.45
CA LEU A 55 2.93 1.30 13.95
C LEU A 55 2.88 1.35 15.48
N GLU A 56 2.76 0.20 16.14
CA GLU A 56 2.76 0.07 17.60
C GLU A 56 4.10 0.43 18.24
N SER A 57 5.21 0.38 17.50
CA SER A 57 6.51 0.88 17.98
C SER A 57 6.47 2.37 18.31
N ASN A 58 5.58 3.13 17.65
CA ASN A 58 5.51 4.60 17.72
C ASN A 58 6.87 5.29 17.43
N GLU A 59 7.79 4.59 16.77
CA GLU A 59 9.10 5.11 16.39
C GLU A 59 9.02 5.68 14.98
N LYS A 60 8.86 7.00 14.86
CA LYS A 60 8.68 7.66 13.56
C LYS A 60 9.74 7.27 12.52
N TYR A 61 11.01 7.15 12.93
CA TYR A 61 12.09 6.73 12.03
C TYR A 61 11.86 5.32 11.47
N VAL A 62 11.50 4.36 12.31
CA VAL A 62 11.21 2.98 11.90
C VAL A 62 10.02 2.96 10.97
N ILE A 63 8.94 3.66 11.31
CA ILE A 63 7.73 3.76 10.51
C ILE A 63 8.04 4.34 9.12
N ASP A 64 8.65 5.52 9.06
CA ASP A 64 8.98 6.18 7.80
C ASP A 64 9.88 5.30 6.91
N ARG A 65 10.88 4.64 7.53
CA ARG A 65 11.81 3.75 6.83
C ARG A 65 11.10 2.52 6.26
N THR A 66 10.24 1.87 7.04
CA THR A 66 9.47 0.70 6.57
C THR A 66 8.56 1.05 5.39
N PHE A 67 7.80 2.15 5.49
CA PHE A 67 6.92 2.55 4.39
C PHE A 67 7.70 2.93 3.13
N LEU A 68 8.87 3.57 3.25
CA LEU A 68 9.74 3.85 2.11
C LEU A 68 10.23 2.56 1.42
N GLU A 69 10.61 1.55 2.19
CA GLU A 69 11.09 0.27 1.64
C GLU A 69 9.97 -0.51 0.94
N ILE A 70 8.76 -0.51 1.49
CA ILE A 70 7.60 -1.14 0.85
C ILE A 70 7.21 -0.40 -0.43
N ASP A 71 7.14 0.95 -0.40
CA ASP A 71 6.89 1.76 -1.60
C ASP A 71 7.91 1.46 -2.71
N SER A 72 9.19 1.35 -2.34
CA SER A 72 10.25 1.00 -3.31
C SER A 72 10.05 -0.38 -3.92
N ARG A 73 9.58 -1.38 -3.16
CA ARG A 73 9.31 -2.73 -3.67
C ARG A 73 8.09 -2.76 -4.57
N ILE A 74 7.03 -2.03 -4.20
CA ILE A 74 5.83 -1.87 -5.03
C ILE A 74 6.22 -1.20 -6.35
N ALA A 75 6.99 -0.12 -6.31
CA ALA A 75 7.50 0.55 -7.50
C ALA A 75 8.32 -0.40 -8.39
N GLN A 76 9.24 -1.18 -7.82
CA GLN A 76 10.02 -2.17 -8.57
C GLN A 76 9.15 -3.26 -9.20
N ALA A 77 8.13 -3.74 -8.50
CA ALA A 77 7.22 -4.76 -8.99
C ALA A 77 6.31 -4.23 -10.12
N MET A 78 5.86 -2.98 -10.02
CA MET A 78 5.09 -2.34 -11.10
C MET A 78 5.98 -2.00 -12.30
N CYS A 79 7.26 -1.67 -12.08
CA CYS A 79 8.22 -1.45 -13.15
C CYS A 79 8.63 -2.74 -13.89
N TRP A 80 8.32 -3.93 -13.37
CA TRP A 80 8.56 -5.18 -14.10
C TRP A 80 7.71 -5.33 -15.36
N ASP A 81 6.51 -4.72 -15.42
CA ASP A 81 5.72 -4.63 -16.65
C ASP A 81 6.34 -3.68 -17.70
N CYS A 82 7.23 -2.77 -17.28
CA CYS A 82 8.01 -1.92 -18.20
C CYS A 82 9.25 -2.61 -18.80
N TRP A 83 9.62 -3.81 -18.32
CA TRP A 83 10.83 -4.54 -18.75
C TRP A 83 10.54 -5.73 -19.67
N LYS A 84 9.28 -5.94 -20.02
CA LYS A 84 8.83 -6.95 -20.99
C LYS A 84 8.66 -6.37 -22.39
N GLU A 85 9.55 -5.44 -22.75
CA GLU A 85 9.82 -5.02 -24.13
C GLU A 85 11.22 -5.48 -24.56
#